data_AF-A0A7K0A882-F1
#
_entry.id   AF-A0A7K0A882-F1
#
_cell.length_a   1.000
_cell.length_b   1.000
_cell.length_c   1.000
_cell.angle_alpha   90.00
_cell.angle_beta   90.00
_cell.angle_gamma   90.00
#
_symmetry.space_group_name_H-M   'P 1'
#
loop_
_entity.id
_entity.type
_entity.pdbx_description
1 polymer ?
#
loop_
_entity_poly.entity_id
_entity_poly.type
_entity_poly.pdbx_seq_one_letter_code
_entity_poly.pdbx_strand_id
1 'polypeptide(L)'
;ENHAEFCRRLVAERGWRWVGESSDNSISAIDRGKLEGFDKLTKVMQAGLIDTIVVFEASRLYREAVDFMVFARDCRRAGVRWIVTRDGELSTEAGPHEVQMFISGWQASEERRHLIARTRQELDANAAKGLSHGSRNPPFGYLGPAYDEAGNRIRRNGAEVNPEQAALVREAVDRVLRGEKIAAICRDWNRRSIPAPRGKRWSSTGLSYILRNPRTSGRRMHDGV
;
A
#
# COMPACT_ATOMS: atom_id res chain seq x y z
N GLU A 1 14.61 -11.86 1.24
CA GLU A 1 15.17 -12.32 2.52
C GLU A 1 14.07 -12.20 3.57
N ASN A 2 13.87 -13.21 4.42
CA ASN A 2 12.91 -13.14 5.51
C ASN A 2 13.50 -12.27 6.63
N HIS A 3 12.78 -11.25 7.11
CA HIS A 3 13.29 -10.33 8.14
C HIS A 3 13.76 -11.07 9.41
N ALA A 4 13.03 -12.11 9.82
CA ALA A 4 13.38 -12.90 10.99
C ALA A 4 14.67 -13.71 10.79
N GLU A 5 14.87 -14.24 9.58
CA GLU A 5 16.07 -14.99 9.21
C GLU A 5 17.31 -14.09 9.23
N PHE A 6 17.19 -12.86 8.69
CA PHE A 6 18.23 -11.84 8.79
C PHE A 6 18.61 -11.58 10.26
N CYS A 7 17.62 -11.31 11.13
CA CYS A 7 17.89 -11.01 12.54
C CYS A 7 18.57 -12.18 13.25
N ARG A 8 18.10 -13.43 13.03
CA ARG A 8 18.72 -14.63 13.65
C ARG A 8 20.14 -14.84 13.18
N ARG A 9 20.40 -14.68 11.87
CA ARG A 9 21.74 -14.79 11.30
C ARG A 9 22.68 -13.76 11.91
N LEU A 10 22.26 -12.49 12.00
CA LEU A 10 23.09 -11.44 12.58
C LEU A 10 23.41 -11.67 14.06
N VAL A 11 22.44 -12.13 14.85
CA VAL A 11 22.67 -12.53 16.25
C VAL A 11 23.70 -13.66 16.36
N ALA A 12 23.60 -14.67 15.49
CA ALA A 12 24.54 -15.79 15.47
C ALA A 12 25.96 -15.37 15.04
N GLU A 13 26.08 -14.56 13.99
CA GLU A 13 27.35 -14.01 13.49
C GLU A 13 28.08 -13.17 14.55
N ARG A 14 27.34 -12.45 15.38
CA ARG A 14 27.87 -11.63 16.49
C ARG A 14 28.13 -12.43 17.76
N GLY A 15 27.79 -13.72 17.80
CA GLY A 15 27.92 -14.55 19.00
C GLY A 15 26.99 -14.13 20.15
N TRP A 16 25.90 -13.42 19.85
CA TRP A 16 24.96 -12.95 20.86
C TRP A 16 24.00 -14.06 21.29
N ARG A 17 23.52 -13.98 22.53
CA ARG A 17 22.50 -14.89 23.03
C ARG A 17 21.12 -14.46 22.50
N TRP A 18 20.48 -15.36 21.77
CA TRP A 18 19.09 -15.16 21.37
C TRP A 18 18.14 -15.28 22.56
N VAL A 19 17.41 -14.21 22.86
CA VAL A 19 16.43 -14.16 23.97
C VAL A 19 14.99 -14.36 23.47
N GLY A 20 14.71 -14.01 22.22
CA GLY A 20 13.40 -14.24 21.61
C GLY A 20 13.16 -13.38 20.38
N GLU A 21 12.00 -13.58 19.77
CA GLU A 21 11.52 -12.81 18.62
C GLU A 21 10.15 -12.23 18.91
N SER A 22 9.92 -11.07 18.29
CA SER A 22 8.64 -10.39 18.25
C SER A 22 8.35 -9.98 16.81
N SER A 23 7.12 -10.20 16.37
CA SER A 23 6.68 -9.89 15.01
C SER A 23 5.25 -9.39 15.04
N ASP A 24 5.01 -8.28 14.36
CA ASP A 24 3.69 -7.74 14.08
C ASP A 24 3.33 -8.08 12.63
N ASN A 25 3.08 -9.37 12.36
CA ASN A 25 2.60 -9.79 11.05
C ASN A 25 1.07 -9.64 10.97
N SER A 26 0.66 -8.77 10.03
CA SER A 26 -0.71 -8.56 9.54
C SER A 26 -1.61 -7.58 10.30
N ILE A 27 -1.37 -6.27 10.14
CA ILE A 27 -2.49 -5.31 10.03
C ILE A 27 -2.18 -4.30 8.91
N SER A 28 -2.88 -4.45 7.79
CA SER A 28 -2.95 -3.40 6.76
C SER A 28 -3.48 -2.13 7.40
N ALA A 29 -2.75 -1.04 7.18
CA ALA A 29 -3.09 0.34 7.51
C ALA A 29 -4.60 0.59 7.69
N ILE A 30 -5.07 0.72 8.94
CA ILE A 30 -6.17 1.61 9.38
C ILE A 30 -6.34 1.58 10.91
N ASP A 31 -5.96 0.53 11.64
CA ASP A 31 -6.07 0.53 13.12
C ASP A 31 -4.74 0.84 13.82
N ARG A 32 -4.60 2.08 14.30
CA ARG A 32 -3.61 2.45 15.32
C ARG A 32 -4.11 1.88 16.66
N GLY A 33 -3.78 0.63 16.99
CA GLY A 33 -4.38 0.02 18.19
C GLY A 33 -3.61 -1.09 18.90
N LYS A 34 -2.98 -2.05 18.22
CA LYS A 34 -2.34 -3.18 18.90
C LYS A 34 -1.14 -3.71 18.12
N LEU A 35 0.05 -3.32 18.56
CA LEU A 35 1.30 -3.95 18.19
C LEU A 35 1.58 -5.01 19.27
N GLU A 36 0.99 -6.20 19.14
CA GLU A 36 1.20 -7.29 20.11
C GLU A 36 2.69 -7.67 20.21
N GLY A 37 3.42 -7.52 19.09
CA GLY A 37 4.86 -7.69 19.02
C GLY A 37 5.63 -6.57 19.72
N PHE A 38 5.29 -5.30 19.50
CA PHE A 38 5.93 -4.18 20.17
C PHE A 38 5.67 -4.17 21.69
N ASP A 39 4.47 -4.55 22.13
CA ASP A 39 4.14 -4.68 23.55
C ASP A 39 4.98 -5.76 24.23
N LYS A 40 5.16 -6.90 23.55
CA LYS A 40 6.04 -7.98 24.03
C LYS A 40 7.49 -7.52 24.13
N LEU A 41 7.99 -6.79 23.12
CA LEU A 41 9.34 -6.20 23.15
C LEU A 41 9.50 -5.24 24.33
N THR A 42 8.51 -4.36 24.55
CA THR A 42 8.49 -3.39 25.65
C THR A 42 8.53 -4.08 27.02
N LYS A 43 7.78 -5.16 27.22
CA LYS A 43 7.80 -5.93 28.47
C LYS A 43 9.17 -6.58 28.75
N VAL A 44 9.78 -7.19 27.73
CA VAL A 44 11.11 -7.83 27.86
C VAL A 44 12.19 -6.78 28.15
N MET A 45 12.09 -5.63 27.48
CA MET A 45 12.93 -4.46 27.72
C MET A 45 12.78 -3.96 29.16
N GLN A 46 11.56 -3.68 29.63
CA GLN A 46 11.30 -3.21 31.00
C GLN A 46 11.73 -4.21 32.09
N ALA A 47 11.74 -5.50 31.78
CA ALA A 47 12.24 -6.55 32.67
C ALA A 47 13.78 -6.63 32.72
N GLY A 48 14.50 -5.83 31.92
CA GLY A 48 15.97 -5.81 31.87
C GLY A 48 16.58 -7.10 31.28
N LEU A 49 15.81 -7.85 30.49
CA LEU A 49 16.23 -9.16 29.95
C LEU A 49 17.06 -9.06 28.67
N ILE A 50 17.15 -7.86 28.08
CA ILE A 50 17.87 -7.59 26.85
C ILE A 50 18.64 -6.28 26.98
N ASP A 51 19.79 -6.20 26.32
CA ASP A 51 20.55 -4.96 26.18
C ASP A 51 20.68 -4.49 24.71
N THR A 52 20.20 -5.31 23.77
CA THR A 52 20.35 -5.12 22.34
C THR A 52 19.08 -5.56 21.61
N ILE A 53 18.62 -4.73 20.67
CA ILE A 53 17.46 -5.02 19.81
C ILE A 53 17.97 -5.17 18.38
N VAL A 54 17.58 -6.26 17.70
CA VAL A 54 17.91 -6.47 16.28
C VAL A 54 16.65 -6.39 15.45
N VAL A 55 16.66 -5.51 14.44
CA VAL A 55 15.55 -5.31 13.51
C VAL A 55 16.07 -5.25 12.08
N PHE A 56 15.26 -5.63 11.10
CA PHE A 56 15.69 -5.56 9.71
C PHE A 56 15.91 -4.10 9.25
N GLU A 57 14.91 -3.25 9.48
CA GLU A 57 14.92 -1.83 9.12
C GLU A 57 14.39 -1.00 10.28
N ALA A 58 14.98 0.16 10.54
CA ALA A 58 14.55 1.05 11.63
C ALA A 58 13.07 1.48 11.49
N SER A 59 12.57 1.57 10.25
CA SER A 59 11.16 1.85 9.91
C SER A 59 10.17 0.83 10.47
N ARG A 60 10.64 -0.33 10.94
CA ARG A 60 9.83 -1.36 11.60
C ARG A 60 9.62 -1.10 13.09
N LEU A 61 10.44 -0.23 13.71
CA LEU A 61 10.30 0.16 15.11
C LEU A 61 9.56 1.49 15.26
N TYR A 62 9.74 2.43 14.34
CA TYR A 62 9.13 3.76 14.40
C TYR A 62 8.82 4.30 13.01
N ARG A 63 7.79 5.17 12.93
CA ARG A 63 7.40 5.82 11.67
C ARG A 63 7.91 7.25 11.57
N GLU A 64 7.95 7.98 12.67
CA GLU A 64 8.41 9.36 12.72
C GLU A 64 9.69 9.48 13.59
N ALA A 65 10.51 10.50 13.32
CA ALA A 65 11.72 10.77 14.09
C ALA A 65 11.46 11.02 15.59
N VAL A 66 10.30 11.60 15.91
CA VAL A 66 9.88 11.86 17.30
C VAL A 66 9.58 10.55 18.03
N ASP A 67 8.95 9.58 17.35
CA ASP A 67 8.65 8.27 17.94
C ASP A 67 9.95 7.53 18.30
N PHE A 68 10.98 7.66 17.45
CA PHE A 68 12.30 7.11 17.75
C PHE A 68 12.91 7.71 19.02
N MET A 69 12.82 9.03 19.21
CA MET A 69 13.38 9.67 20.42
C MET A 69 12.71 9.17 21.69
N VAL A 70 11.39 8.96 21.66
CA VAL A 70 10.65 8.36 22.78
C VAL A 70 11.13 6.93 23.02
N PHE A 71 11.25 6.14 21.95
CA PHE A 71 11.69 4.75 22.03
C PHE A 71 13.14 4.63 22.54
N ALA A 72 14.08 5.42 22.03
CA ALA A 72 15.48 5.42 22.45
C ALA A 72 15.63 5.79 23.93
N ARG A 73 14.84 6.76 24.41
CA ARG A 73 14.77 7.10 25.84
C ARG A 73 14.29 5.93 26.68
N ASP A 74 13.25 5.22 26.23
CA ASP A 74 12.67 4.11 26.96
C ASP A 74 13.62 2.89 26.95
N CYS A 75 14.31 2.63 25.84
CA CYS A 75 15.42 1.66 25.74
C CYS A 75 16.52 1.96 26.74
N ARG A 76 16.99 3.22 26.79
CA ARG A 76 18.04 3.66 27.69
C ARG A 76 17.66 3.47 29.16
N ARG A 77 16.42 3.79 29.54
CA ARG A 77 15.89 3.56 30.91
C ARG A 77 15.86 2.09 31.29
N ALA A 78 15.65 1.22 30.30
CA ALA A 78 15.59 -0.23 30.46
C ALA A 78 16.95 -0.94 30.34
N GLY A 79 18.04 -0.20 30.06
CA GLY A 79 19.37 -0.78 29.89
C GLY A 79 19.68 -1.32 28.50
N VAL A 80 18.80 -1.11 27.51
CA VAL A 80 19.06 -1.41 26.10
C VAL A 80 19.96 -0.32 25.53
N ARG A 81 21.17 -0.70 25.12
CA ARG A 81 22.22 0.20 24.61
C ARG A 81 22.23 0.31 23.08
N TRP A 82 21.81 -0.75 22.38
CA TRP A 82 21.95 -0.84 20.93
C TRP A 82 20.67 -1.27 20.23
N ILE A 83 20.36 -0.59 19.13
CA ILE A 83 19.38 -1.00 18.14
C ILE A 83 20.14 -1.26 16.84
N VAL A 84 20.17 -2.50 16.40
CA VAL A 84 20.98 -2.96 15.28
C VAL A 84 20.06 -3.22 14.09
N THR A 85 20.39 -2.62 12.95
CA THR A 85 19.65 -2.72 11.70
C THR A 85 20.51 -3.28 10.58
N ARG A 86 19.91 -3.63 9.44
CA ARG A 86 20.68 -3.94 8.23
C ARG A 86 21.61 -2.80 7.83
N ASP A 87 21.17 -1.57 8.02
CA ASP A 87 21.84 -0.38 7.50
C ASP A 87 22.83 0.25 8.51
N GLY A 88 22.94 -0.34 9.72
CA GLY A 88 23.88 0.10 10.75
C GLY A 88 23.38 -0.10 12.19
N GLU A 89 24.20 0.34 13.13
CA GLU A 89 23.94 0.27 14.57
C GLU A 89 23.58 1.64 15.12
N LEU A 90 22.57 1.70 15.98
CA LEU A 90 22.07 2.91 16.61
C LEU A 90 22.28 2.78 18.12
N SER A 91 23.11 3.66 18.68
CA SER A 91 23.23 3.77 20.14
C SER A 91 21.98 4.44 20.71
N THR A 92 21.50 3.97 21.85
CA THR A 92 20.39 4.60 22.60
C THR A 92 20.88 5.62 23.62
N GLU A 93 22.20 5.81 23.73
CA GLU A 93 22.79 6.77 24.67
C GLU A 93 22.45 8.22 24.29
N ALA A 94 22.27 9.06 25.32
CA ALA A 94 22.05 10.47 25.12
C ALA A 94 23.35 11.16 24.71
N GLY A 95 23.31 12.04 23.70
CA GLY A 95 24.50 12.77 23.26
C GLY A 95 24.43 13.26 21.80
N PRO A 96 25.56 13.70 21.22
CA PRO A 96 25.62 14.21 19.85
C PRO A 96 25.06 13.24 18.81
N HIS A 97 25.24 11.93 19.03
CA HIS A 97 24.70 10.88 18.16
C HIS A 97 23.17 10.86 18.14
N GLU A 98 22.50 11.11 19.28
CA GLU A 98 21.04 11.21 19.39
C GLU A 98 20.49 12.35 18.53
N VAL A 99 21.15 13.52 18.56
CA VAL A 99 20.79 14.68 17.72
C VAL A 99 21.00 14.38 16.23
N GLN A 100 22.12 13.75 15.87
CA GLN A 100 22.39 13.37 14.48
C GLN A 100 21.34 12.40 13.95
N MET A 101 20.99 11.37 14.72
CA MET A 101 19.94 10.41 14.36
C MET A 101 18.58 11.08 14.22
N PHE A 102 18.24 12.02 15.10
CA PHE A 102 17.00 12.80 14.99
C PHE A 102 16.94 13.56 13.66
N ILE A 103 18.02 14.26 13.30
CA ILE A 103 18.11 15.02 12.05
C ILE A 103 17.95 14.07 10.85
N SER A 104 18.67 12.94 10.82
CA SER A 104 18.57 11.96 9.73
C SER A 104 17.17 11.35 9.63
N GLY A 105 16.56 10.98 10.75
CA GLY A 105 15.19 10.46 10.79
C GLY A 105 14.15 11.49 10.33
N TRP A 106 14.36 12.77 10.68
CA TRP A 106 13.51 13.86 10.24
C TRP A 106 13.65 14.10 8.73
N GLN A 107 14.88 14.13 8.20
CA GLN A 107 15.16 14.27 6.76
C GLN A 107 14.49 13.14 5.95
N ALA A 108 14.62 11.89 6.39
CA ALA A 108 13.96 10.75 5.74
C ALA A 108 12.42 10.85 5.78
N SER A 109 11.87 11.45 6.84
CA SER A 109 10.43 11.68 6.95
C SER A 109 9.95 12.80 6.03
N GLU A 110 10.71 13.89 5.92
CA GLU A 110 10.45 14.98 4.98
C GLU A 110 10.55 14.52 3.52
N GLU A 111 11.55 13.71 3.17
CA GLU A 111 11.69 13.16 1.83
C GLU A 111 10.46 12.32 1.43
N ARG A 112 9.95 11.49 2.36
CA ARG A 112 8.70 10.75 2.15
C ARG A 112 7.51 11.69 1.95
N ARG A 113 7.39 12.76 2.75
CA ARG A 113 6.31 13.77 2.59
C ARG A 113 6.40 14.48 1.25
N HIS A 114 7.60 14.87 0.82
CA HIS A 114 7.83 15.48 -0.50
C HIS A 114 7.49 14.52 -1.65
N LEU A 115 7.86 13.24 -1.55
CA LEU A 115 7.49 12.25 -2.56
C LEU A 115 5.97 12.09 -2.68
N ILE A 116 5.26 12.01 -1.54
CA ILE A 116 3.80 11.96 -1.51
C ILE A 116 3.20 13.23 -2.12
N ALA A 117 3.70 14.40 -1.75
CA ALA A 117 3.23 15.69 -2.26
C ALA A 117 3.45 15.81 -3.78
N ARG A 118 4.63 15.44 -4.28
CA ARG A 118 4.92 15.41 -5.72
C ARG A 118 4.02 14.45 -6.46
N THR A 119 3.82 13.24 -5.92
CA THR A 119 2.91 12.26 -6.50
C THR A 119 1.50 12.84 -6.59
N ARG A 120 1.00 13.48 -5.52
CA ARG A 120 -0.32 14.12 -5.53
C ARG A 120 -0.40 15.25 -6.58
N GLN A 121 0.60 16.11 -6.66
CA GLN A 121 0.66 17.16 -7.69
C GLN A 121 0.64 16.59 -9.11
N GLU A 122 1.37 15.50 -9.37
CA GLU A 122 1.32 14.81 -10.66
C GLU A 122 -0.07 14.24 -10.96
N LEU A 123 -0.73 13.65 -9.94
CA LEU A 123 -2.09 13.13 -10.07
C LEU A 123 -3.08 14.27 -10.39
N ASP A 124 -2.97 15.41 -9.71
CA ASP A 124 -3.82 16.58 -9.94
C ASP A 124 -3.57 17.22 -11.31
N ALA A 125 -2.30 17.35 -11.73
CA ALA A 125 -1.95 17.85 -13.06
C ALA A 125 -2.46 16.92 -14.17
N ASN A 126 -2.37 15.60 -13.97
CA ASN A 126 -2.96 14.62 -14.88
C ASN A 126 -4.49 14.70 -14.88
N ALA A 127 -5.12 14.96 -13.72
CA ALA A 127 -6.55 15.16 -13.62
C ALA A 127 -7.02 16.39 -14.41
N ALA A 128 -6.33 17.52 -14.27
CA ALA A 128 -6.60 18.76 -15.01
C ALA A 128 -6.45 18.59 -16.53
N LYS A 129 -5.53 17.73 -16.98
CA LYS A 129 -5.34 17.38 -18.41
C LYS A 129 -6.30 16.28 -18.90
N GLY A 130 -7.22 15.81 -18.06
CA GLY A 130 -8.15 14.72 -18.40
C GLY A 130 -7.49 13.33 -18.50
N LEU A 131 -6.23 13.18 -18.09
CA LEU A 131 -5.44 11.95 -18.23
C LEU A 131 -5.74 10.97 -17.08
N SER A 132 -6.08 9.73 -17.42
CA SER A 132 -6.34 8.67 -16.44
C SER A 132 -5.06 8.24 -15.73
N HIS A 133 -5.20 7.83 -14.47
CA HIS A 133 -4.14 7.14 -13.74
C HIS A 133 -4.21 5.68 -14.15
N GLY A 134 -3.52 5.33 -15.24
CA GLY A 134 -3.59 4.00 -15.87
C GLY A 134 -3.63 2.87 -14.83
N SER A 135 -4.81 2.25 -14.69
CA SER A 135 -5.04 1.14 -13.77
C SER A 135 -4.64 -0.17 -14.44
N ARG A 136 -4.03 -1.08 -13.68
CA ARG A 136 -3.79 -2.46 -14.13
C ARG A 136 -5.09 -3.14 -14.60
N ASN A 137 -6.21 -2.77 -13.99
CA ASN A 137 -7.54 -3.22 -14.36
C ASN A 137 -8.36 -1.98 -14.79
N PRO A 138 -8.47 -1.69 -16.09
CA PRO A 138 -9.31 -0.59 -16.57
C PRO A 138 -10.79 -0.88 -16.23
N PRO A 139 -11.63 0.15 -16.08
CA PRO A 139 -13.08 -0.04 -16.05
C PRO A 139 -13.57 -0.73 -17.34
N PHE A 140 -14.60 -1.55 -17.23
CA PHE A 140 -15.22 -2.18 -18.39
C PHE A 140 -15.72 -1.14 -19.38
N GLY A 141 -15.42 -1.31 -20.67
CA GLY A 141 -15.65 -0.31 -21.72
C GLY A 141 -14.42 0.52 -22.08
N TYR A 142 -13.31 0.37 -21.36
CA TYR A 142 -12.05 1.08 -21.62
C TYR A 142 -10.89 0.10 -21.87
N LEU A 143 -9.95 0.51 -22.71
CA LEU A 143 -8.73 -0.24 -22.95
C LEU A 143 -7.80 -0.19 -21.74
N GLY A 144 -7.14 -1.32 -21.49
CA GLY A 144 -6.14 -1.46 -20.44
C GLY A 144 -4.80 -0.83 -20.81
N PRO A 145 -3.81 -0.93 -19.91
CA PRO A 145 -2.44 -0.55 -20.25
C PRO A 145 -1.97 -1.39 -21.45
N ALA A 146 -1.34 -0.74 -22.43
CA ALA A 146 -0.62 -1.44 -23.48
C ALA A 146 0.82 -1.69 -23.01
N TYR A 147 1.46 -2.69 -23.62
CA TYR A 147 2.84 -3.04 -23.36
C TYR A 147 3.58 -3.05 -24.71
N ASP A 148 4.84 -2.62 -24.71
CA ASP A 148 5.71 -2.75 -25.87
C ASP A 148 6.21 -4.20 -26.01
N GLU A 149 6.94 -4.49 -27.09
CA GLU A 149 7.51 -5.82 -27.36
C GLU A 149 8.50 -6.28 -26.28
N ALA A 150 9.08 -5.34 -25.53
CA ALA A 150 9.97 -5.61 -24.40
C ALA A 150 9.21 -5.79 -23.07
N GLY A 151 7.87 -5.73 -23.07
CA GLY A 151 7.03 -5.87 -21.88
C GLY A 151 6.95 -4.62 -21.00
N ASN A 152 7.47 -3.48 -21.44
CA ASN A 152 7.33 -2.22 -20.70
C ASN A 152 5.95 -1.62 -20.92
N ARG A 153 5.38 -1.05 -19.86
CA ARG A 153 4.06 -0.43 -19.90
C ARG A 153 4.09 0.84 -20.74
N ILE A 154 3.42 0.81 -21.90
CA ILE A 154 3.11 2.00 -22.68
C ILE A 154 2.05 2.78 -21.90
N ARG A 155 2.34 4.05 -21.59
CA ARG A 155 1.37 4.96 -20.98
C ARG A 155 0.24 5.24 -21.98
N ARG A 156 -0.80 4.41 -21.98
CA ARG A 156 -2.09 4.77 -22.54
C ARG A 156 -2.85 5.62 -21.54
N ASN A 157 -3.56 6.62 -22.05
CA ASN A 157 -4.27 7.60 -21.22
C ASN A 157 -5.49 7.03 -20.48
N GLY A 158 -5.67 5.70 -20.42
CA GLY A 158 -6.73 4.98 -19.70
C GLY A 158 -8.15 5.47 -19.99
N ALA A 159 -8.31 6.23 -21.08
CA ALA A 159 -9.53 6.88 -21.55
C ALA A 159 -9.88 6.42 -22.97
N GLU A 160 -9.04 5.58 -23.59
CA GLU A 160 -9.36 4.95 -24.87
C GLU A 160 -10.47 3.92 -24.67
N VAL A 161 -11.51 4.01 -25.49
CA VAL A 161 -12.69 3.17 -25.40
C VAL A 161 -12.40 1.82 -26.05
N ASN A 162 -12.74 0.72 -25.36
CA ASN A 162 -12.78 -0.59 -25.99
C ASN A 162 -14.11 -0.70 -26.77
N PRO A 163 -14.08 -0.76 -28.12
CA PRO A 163 -15.31 -0.67 -28.92
C PRO A 163 -16.29 -1.81 -28.64
N GLU A 164 -15.80 -3.04 -28.43
CA GLU A 164 -16.64 -4.21 -28.16
C GLU A 164 -17.32 -4.11 -26.79
N GLN A 165 -16.55 -3.78 -25.75
CA GLN A 165 -17.10 -3.62 -24.41
C GLN A 165 -18.02 -2.40 -24.32
N ALA A 166 -17.70 -1.31 -25.03
CA ALA A 166 -18.54 -0.13 -25.08
C ALA A 166 -19.87 -0.39 -25.79
N ALA A 167 -19.88 -1.23 -26.84
CA ALA A 167 -21.12 -1.66 -27.48
C ALA A 167 -22.04 -2.40 -26.49
N LEU A 168 -21.46 -3.29 -25.66
CA LEU A 168 -22.21 -3.98 -24.61
C LEU A 168 -22.75 -3.01 -23.55
N VAL A 169 -21.97 -2.01 -23.13
CA VAL A 169 -22.46 -0.99 -22.19
C VAL A 169 -23.64 -0.22 -22.80
N ARG A 170 -23.54 0.19 -24.08
CA ARG A 170 -24.64 0.86 -24.78
C ARG A 170 -25.89 -0.03 -24.89
N GLU A 171 -25.72 -1.31 -25.23
CA GLU A 171 -26.80 -2.30 -25.28
C GLU A 171 -27.51 -2.41 -23.92
N ALA A 172 -26.75 -2.52 -22.82
CA ALA A 172 -27.32 -2.64 -21.49
C ALA A 172 -28.07 -1.37 -21.06
N VAL A 173 -27.51 -0.18 -21.33
CA VAL A 173 -28.18 1.10 -21.02
C VAL A 173 -29.51 1.19 -21.76
N ASP A 174 -29.51 0.93 -23.06
CA ASP A 174 -30.70 1.00 -23.92
C ASP A 174 -31.79 0.03 -23.46
N ARG A 175 -31.43 -1.22 -23.12
CA ARG A 175 -32.37 -2.22 -22.57
C ARG A 175 -32.94 -1.80 -21.20
N VAL A 176 -32.11 -1.26 -20.30
CA VAL A 176 -32.58 -0.76 -19.00
C VAL A 176 -33.52 0.43 -19.17
N LEU A 177 -33.23 1.35 -20.09
CA LEU A 177 -34.10 2.50 -20.38
C LEU A 177 -35.45 2.08 -20.99
N ARG A 178 -35.51 0.94 -21.68
CA ARG A 178 -36.77 0.30 -22.12
C ARG A 178 -37.50 -0.46 -21.00
N GLY A 179 -37.01 -0.42 -19.76
CA GLY A 179 -37.63 -1.06 -18.60
C GLY A 179 -37.23 -2.52 -18.37
N GLU A 180 -36.24 -3.04 -19.10
CA GLU A 180 -35.77 -4.40 -18.87
C GLU A 180 -34.98 -4.51 -17.56
N LYS A 181 -35.23 -5.58 -16.80
CA LYS A 181 -34.52 -5.84 -15.54
C LYS A 181 -33.06 -6.20 -15.80
N ILE A 182 -32.12 -5.61 -15.05
CA ILE A 182 -30.67 -5.90 -15.11
C ILE A 182 -30.39 -7.42 -15.05
N ALA A 183 -31.11 -8.16 -14.22
CA ALA A 183 -30.96 -9.61 -14.10
C ALA A 183 -31.31 -10.37 -15.40
N ALA A 184 -32.23 -9.86 -16.22
CA ALA A 184 -32.53 -10.44 -17.53
C ALA A 184 -31.38 -10.23 -18.52
N ILE A 185 -30.79 -9.02 -18.53
CA ILE A 185 -29.60 -8.69 -19.33
C ILE A 185 -28.42 -9.59 -18.94
N CYS A 186 -28.14 -9.75 -17.64
CA CYS A 186 -27.07 -10.66 -17.19
C CYS A 186 -27.31 -12.11 -17.62
N ARG A 187 -28.56 -12.61 -17.54
CA ARG A 187 -28.89 -13.97 -17.99
C ARG A 187 -28.66 -14.13 -19.49
N ASP A 188 -29.07 -13.16 -20.28
CA ASP A 188 -28.82 -13.13 -21.72
C ASP A 188 -27.32 -13.12 -22.04
N TRP A 189 -26.55 -12.22 -21.44
CA TRP A 189 -25.11 -12.12 -21.66
C TRP A 189 -24.35 -13.38 -21.25
N ASN A 190 -24.75 -14.02 -20.14
CA ASN A 190 -24.19 -15.30 -19.73
C ASN A 190 -24.54 -16.44 -20.69
N ARG A 191 -25.73 -16.43 -21.30
CA ARG A 191 -26.15 -17.41 -22.31
C ARG A 191 -25.34 -17.25 -23.61
N ARG A 192 -25.03 -15.99 -23.97
CA ARG A 192 -24.15 -15.63 -25.10
C ARG A 192 -22.67 -15.85 -24.80
N SER A 193 -22.32 -16.38 -23.62
CA SER A 193 -20.93 -16.61 -23.19
C SER A 193 -20.05 -15.36 -23.21
N ILE A 194 -20.64 -14.19 -22.97
CA ILE A 194 -19.89 -12.92 -22.93
C ILE A 194 -19.09 -12.86 -21.61
N PRO A 195 -17.77 -12.71 -21.65
CA PRO A 195 -16.94 -12.70 -20.45
C PRO A 195 -17.17 -11.42 -19.64
N ALA A 196 -17.37 -11.57 -18.32
CA ALA A 196 -17.38 -10.43 -17.41
C ALA A 196 -15.94 -9.94 -17.14
N PRO A 197 -15.73 -8.70 -16.62
CA PRO A 197 -14.41 -8.08 -16.50
C PRO A 197 -13.35 -8.90 -15.72
N ARG A 198 -13.78 -9.80 -14.83
CA ARG A 198 -12.89 -10.67 -14.02
C ARG A 198 -12.96 -12.15 -14.44
N GLY A 199 -13.43 -12.46 -15.65
CA GLY A 199 -13.56 -13.82 -16.17
C GLY A 199 -14.65 -14.67 -15.52
N LYS A 200 -15.52 -14.07 -14.70
CA LYS A 200 -16.67 -14.73 -14.07
C LYS A 200 -17.95 -14.54 -14.90
N ARG A 201 -19.05 -15.18 -14.47
CA ARG A 201 -20.39 -14.88 -14.98
C ARG A 201 -20.82 -13.46 -14.59
N TRP A 202 -21.63 -12.83 -15.44
CA TRP A 202 -22.28 -11.56 -15.16
C TRP A 202 -23.23 -11.69 -13.97
N SER A 203 -23.12 -10.75 -13.03
CA SER A 203 -24.02 -10.60 -11.90
C SER A 203 -24.72 -9.23 -11.94
N SER A 204 -25.93 -9.16 -11.40
CA SER A 204 -26.70 -7.91 -11.34
C SER A 204 -25.94 -6.80 -10.61
N THR A 205 -25.24 -7.12 -9.53
CA THR A 205 -24.41 -6.18 -8.78
C THR A 205 -23.26 -5.64 -9.63
N GLY A 206 -22.57 -6.51 -10.37
CA GLY A 206 -21.47 -6.11 -11.24
C GLY A 206 -21.92 -5.22 -12.39
N LEU A 207 -23.01 -5.59 -13.07
CA LEU A 207 -23.57 -4.78 -14.15
C LEU A 207 -24.13 -3.45 -13.63
N SER A 208 -24.85 -3.46 -12.51
CA SER A 208 -25.35 -2.23 -11.88
C SER A 208 -24.22 -1.28 -11.47
N TYR A 209 -23.09 -1.81 -10.98
CA TYR A 209 -21.92 -0.99 -10.65
C TYR A 209 -21.35 -0.32 -11.90
N ILE A 210 -21.24 -1.05 -13.01
CA ILE A 210 -20.74 -0.51 -14.28
C ILE A 210 -21.70 0.58 -14.80
N LEU A 211 -23.01 0.32 -14.85
CA LEU A 211 -23.98 1.26 -15.39
C LEU A 211 -24.08 2.57 -14.59
N ARG A 212 -23.92 2.50 -13.26
CA ARG A 212 -23.94 3.68 -12.37
C ARG A 212 -22.62 4.43 -12.31
N ASN A 213 -21.55 3.89 -12.89
CA ASN A 213 -20.25 4.52 -12.83
C ASN A 213 -20.25 5.79 -13.69
N PRO A 214 -19.96 6.99 -13.15
CA PRO A 214 -19.97 8.23 -13.93
C PRO A 214 -19.11 8.17 -15.20
N ARG A 215 -18.08 7.31 -15.23
CA ARG A 215 -17.23 7.09 -16.39
C ARG A 215 -17.99 6.61 -17.62
N THR A 216 -19.07 5.84 -17.47
CA THR A 216 -19.89 5.42 -18.63
C THR A 216 -20.56 6.60 -19.35
N SER A 217 -20.74 7.71 -18.65
CA SER A 217 -21.25 8.98 -19.20
C SER A 217 -20.14 9.98 -19.59
N GLY A 218 -18.87 9.54 -19.63
CA GLY A 218 -17.71 10.39 -19.91
C GLY A 218 -17.31 11.30 -18.74
N ARG A 219 -17.91 11.15 -17.56
CA ARG A 219 -17.58 11.93 -16.37
C ARG A 219 -16.48 11.26 -15.56
N ARG A 220 -15.54 12.06 -15.05
CA ARG A 220 -14.50 11.60 -14.14
C ARG A 220 -14.82 12.02 -12.72
N MET A 221 -14.59 11.11 -11.79
CA MET A 221 -14.63 11.37 -10.37
C MET A 221 -13.23 11.79 -9.88
N HIS A 222 -13.12 12.93 -9.20
CA HIS A 222 -11.91 13.42 -8.54
C HIS A 222 -12.24 13.67 -7.06
N ASP A 223 -11.43 13.14 -6.16
CA ASP A 223 -11.66 13.19 -4.70
C ASP A 223 -13.07 12.74 -4.24
N GLY A 224 -13.69 11.81 -4.99
CA GLY A 224 -15.00 11.25 -4.66
C GLY A 224 -16.20 12.06 -5.15
N VAL A 225 -15.96 13.12 -5.93
CA VAL A 225 -16.98 14.00 -6.53
C VAL A 225 -16.93 13.93 -8.06
#